data_AF-A0A8V0XZI0-F1
#
_entry.id   AF-A0A8V0XZI0-F1
#
_cell.length_a   1.000
_cell.length_b   1.000
_cell.length_c   1.000
_cell.angle_alpha   90.00
_cell.angle_beta   90.00
_cell.angle_gamma   90.00
#
_symmetry.space_group_name_H-M   'P 1'
#
loop_
_entity.id
_entity.type
_entity.pdbx_description
1 polymer ?
#
loop_
_entity_poly.entity_id
_entity_poly.type
_entity_poly.pdbx_seq_one_letter_code
_entity_poly.pdbx_strand_id
1 'polypeptide(L)'
;MSDRKRKASSPEEPVCVLCGRAGGDPDIFGRTIGDGSVCTHEFCLIFAHIAFEERPPGEESMAFDHAVLAHRVKQANQKQCCVCGERGAAITCAESGCERSFHLPCAADGECITQYFGEHRSFCWEHRPRQAAVAAPAEDTSCVICQETVGDCPSYHTLVCPACTHTWFHRACIQQHALNAGTVCFRCPACRDSTVFCTEMSTMGIQIPARLVSFCQTVQMRRRERWACLPTDCCSRPGTRLSHQHVPQLHREAKNGGGVDE
;
A
#
# COMPACT_ATOMS: atom_id res chain seq x y z
N MET A 1 -53.40 -6.80 -25.96
CA MET A 1 -51.95 -6.93 -26.15
C MET A 1 -51.30 -5.99 -25.16
N SER A 2 -50.70 -6.52 -24.09
CA SER A 2 -50.10 -5.71 -23.02
C SER A 2 -48.60 -5.73 -23.21
N ASP A 3 -48.05 -4.59 -23.63
CA ASP A 3 -46.62 -4.37 -23.79
C ASP A 3 -45.88 -4.60 -22.47
N ARG A 4 -45.28 -5.78 -22.32
CA ARG A 4 -44.27 -6.04 -21.29
C ARG A 4 -43.02 -5.26 -21.65
N LYS A 5 -42.93 -4.04 -21.12
CA LYS A 5 -41.71 -3.21 -21.10
C LYS A 5 -40.59 -4.03 -20.46
N ARG A 6 -39.67 -4.54 -21.29
CA ARG A 6 -38.44 -5.21 -20.84
C ARG A 6 -37.64 -4.22 -20.00
N LYS A 7 -37.43 -4.54 -18.73
CA LYS A 7 -36.51 -3.83 -17.84
C LYS A 7 -35.10 -4.12 -18.36
N ALA A 8 -34.44 -3.11 -18.93
CA ALA A 8 -33.03 -3.20 -19.29
C ALA A 8 -32.23 -3.52 -18.02
N SER A 9 -31.44 -4.59 -18.08
CA SER A 9 -30.42 -4.91 -17.09
C SER A 9 -29.43 -3.75 -17.03
N SER A 10 -29.13 -3.27 -15.83
CA SER A 10 -28.01 -2.36 -15.58
C SER A 10 -26.72 -2.95 -16.19
N PRO A 11 -25.79 -2.14 -16.71
CA PRO A 11 -24.47 -2.65 -17.08
C PRO A 11 -23.84 -3.28 -15.84
N GLU A 12 -23.49 -4.57 -15.92
CA GLU A 12 -22.78 -5.25 -14.84
C GLU A 12 -21.46 -4.54 -14.59
N GLU A 13 -21.19 -4.18 -13.33
CA GLU A 13 -19.93 -3.52 -12.97
C GLU A 13 -18.75 -4.45 -13.29
N PRO A 14 -17.66 -3.92 -13.89
CA PRO A 14 -16.55 -4.75 -14.30
C PRO A 14 -15.86 -5.39 -13.08
N VAL A 15 -15.80 -6.73 -13.06
CA VAL A 15 -15.16 -7.52 -12.00
C VAL A 15 -13.65 -7.64 -12.22
N CYS A 16 -12.88 -7.59 -11.14
CA CYS A 16 -11.45 -7.85 -11.20
C CYS A 16 -11.18 -9.31 -11.60
N VAL A 17 -10.45 -9.54 -12.69
CA VAL A 17 -10.20 -10.91 -13.22
C VAL A 17 -9.32 -11.78 -12.32
N LEU A 18 -8.64 -11.18 -11.33
CA LEU A 18 -7.77 -11.90 -10.38
C LEU A 18 -8.46 -12.30 -9.08
N CYS A 19 -9.47 -11.55 -8.63
CA CYS A 19 -10.16 -11.84 -7.37
C CYS A 19 -11.67 -12.03 -7.50
N GLY A 20 -12.23 -11.84 -8.70
CA GLY A 20 -13.64 -12.04 -9.00
C GLY A 20 -14.60 -11.04 -8.35
N ARG A 21 -14.11 -9.99 -7.68
CA ARG A 21 -14.95 -8.97 -7.03
C ARG A 21 -15.08 -7.72 -7.92
N ALA A 22 -16.29 -7.17 -8.01
CA ALA A 22 -16.58 -5.88 -8.63
C ALA A 22 -16.36 -4.76 -7.62
N GLY A 23 -15.56 -3.78 -7.99
CA GLY A 23 -15.23 -2.64 -7.14
C GLY A 23 -14.66 -3.05 -5.77
N GLY A 24 -14.29 -2.05 -4.98
CA GLY A 24 -13.81 -2.28 -3.63
C GLY A 24 -13.25 -1.03 -2.99
N ASP A 25 -13.04 -1.08 -1.69
CA ASP A 25 -12.35 -0.03 -0.94
C ASP A 25 -10.96 0.19 -1.56
N PRO A 26 -10.65 1.39 -2.10
CA PRO A 26 -9.35 1.67 -2.69
C PRO A 26 -8.20 1.56 -1.68
N ASP A 27 -8.48 1.62 -0.38
CA ASP A 27 -7.48 1.37 0.64
C ASP A 27 -7.18 -0.13 0.80
N ILE A 28 -8.08 -1.04 0.40
CA ILE A 28 -7.88 -2.51 0.43
C ILE A 28 -7.40 -3.06 -0.91
N PHE A 29 -7.87 -2.49 -2.03
CA PHE A 29 -7.64 -3.01 -3.38
C PHE A 29 -6.69 -2.14 -4.22
N GLY A 30 -6.45 -0.91 -3.78
CA GLY A 30 -5.76 0.09 -4.58
C GLY A 30 -6.65 0.61 -5.71
N ARG A 31 -6.04 1.23 -6.72
CA ARG A 31 -6.76 1.73 -7.89
C ARG A 31 -7.36 0.57 -8.69
N THR A 32 -8.50 0.81 -9.32
CA THR A 32 -8.99 -0.09 -10.37
C THR A 32 -8.29 0.26 -11.68
N ILE A 33 -7.74 -0.76 -12.33
CA ILE A 33 -6.90 -0.65 -13.52
C ILE A 33 -7.52 -1.49 -14.62
N GLY A 34 -7.73 -0.90 -15.79
CA GLY A 34 -8.27 -1.59 -16.95
C GLY A 34 -8.15 -0.79 -18.23
N ASP A 35 -8.52 -1.44 -19.33
CA ASP A 35 -8.54 -0.87 -20.69
C ASP A 35 -9.90 -1.05 -21.39
N GLY A 36 -10.96 -1.29 -20.60
CA GLY A 36 -12.31 -1.56 -21.07
C GLY A 36 -12.58 -3.02 -21.43
N SER A 37 -11.55 -3.82 -21.71
CA SER A 37 -11.69 -5.27 -21.95
C SER A 37 -11.46 -6.10 -20.69
N VAL A 38 -10.55 -5.64 -19.83
CA VAL A 38 -10.16 -6.30 -18.59
C VAL A 38 -10.18 -5.29 -17.44
N CYS A 39 -10.56 -5.77 -16.26
CA CYS A 39 -10.52 -5.02 -15.01
C CYS A 39 -9.66 -5.78 -14.00
N THR A 40 -8.77 -5.05 -13.32
CA THR A 40 -7.89 -5.57 -12.28
C THR A 40 -7.77 -4.55 -11.15
N HIS A 41 -7.57 -5.02 -9.92
CA HIS A 41 -7.17 -4.16 -8.82
C HIS A 41 -5.65 -4.03 -8.77
N GLU A 42 -5.15 -2.83 -8.50
CA GLU A 42 -3.72 -2.54 -8.37
C GLU A 42 -3.02 -3.51 -7.42
N PHE A 43 -3.55 -3.71 -6.22
CA PHE A 43 -2.95 -4.64 -5.27
C PHE A 43 -3.09 -6.11 -5.70
N CYS A 44 -4.13 -6.46 -6.46
CA CYS A 44 -4.19 -7.80 -7.04
C CYS A 44 -3.07 -8.04 -8.06
N LEU A 45 -2.72 -7.05 -8.89
CA LEU A 45 -1.58 -7.16 -9.81
C LEU A 45 -0.25 -7.29 -9.04
N ILE A 46 -0.04 -6.41 -8.04
CA ILE A 46 1.18 -6.40 -7.22
C ILE A 46 1.40 -7.76 -6.55
N PHE A 47 0.40 -8.28 -5.84
CA PHE A 47 0.52 -9.55 -5.11
C PHE A 47 0.43 -10.80 -5.99
N ALA A 48 -0.02 -10.67 -7.25
CA ALA A 48 0.14 -11.70 -8.27
C ALA A 48 1.50 -11.62 -9.00
N HIS A 49 2.36 -10.68 -8.61
CA HIS A 49 3.67 -10.40 -9.22
C HIS A 49 3.56 -10.16 -10.74
N ILE A 50 2.59 -9.33 -11.14
CA ILE A 50 2.41 -8.87 -12.51
C ILE A 50 2.94 -7.43 -12.58
N ALA A 51 3.96 -7.22 -13.43
CA ALA A 51 4.46 -5.88 -13.69
C ALA A 51 3.44 -5.07 -14.49
N PHE A 52 3.29 -3.79 -14.13
CA PHE A 52 2.49 -2.81 -14.85
C PHE A 52 3.21 -1.46 -14.83
N GLU A 53 2.99 -0.66 -15.87
CA GLU A 53 3.62 0.66 -15.99
C GLU A 53 2.62 1.78 -15.73
N GLU A 54 3.04 2.76 -14.91
CA GLU A 54 2.34 4.04 -14.82
C GLU A 54 2.59 4.82 -16.11
N ARG A 55 1.55 4.97 -16.93
CA ARG A 55 1.64 5.80 -18.14
C ARG A 55 1.70 7.29 -17.78
N PRO A 56 2.35 8.11 -18.63
CA PRO A 56 2.47 9.54 -18.40
C PRO A 56 1.09 10.24 -18.32
N PRO A 57 1.01 11.42 -17.66
CA PRO A 57 -0.24 12.15 -17.50
C PRO A 57 -0.90 12.46 -18.84
N GLY A 58 -2.13 11.95 -19.07
CA GLY A 58 -2.90 12.18 -20.30
C GLY A 58 -3.43 10.91 -20.98
N GLU A 59 -2.95 9.74 -20.59
CA GLU A 59 -3.51 8.45 -21.02
C GLU A 59 -4.15 7.75 -19.80
N GLU A 60 -5.48 7.57 -19.85
CA GLU A 60 -6.28 7.05 -18.71
C GLU A 60 -6.11 5.54 -18.45
N SER A 61 -5.21 4.87 -19.18
CA SER A 61 -5.01 3.42 -19.11
C SER A 61 -3.56 3.07 -18.77
N MET A 62 -3.36 2.26 -17.73
CA MET A 62 -2.05 1.64 -17.45
C MET A 62 -1.83 0.43 -18.36
N ALA A 63 -0.59 0.24 -18.81
CA ALA A 63 -0.22 -0.89 -19.65
C ALA A 63 0.28 -2.06 -18.79
N PHE A 64 -0.34 -3.23 -18.97
CA PHE A 64 0.20 -4.51 -18.53
C PHE A 64 0.11 -5.50 -19.69
N ASP A 65 0.99 -6.50 -19.68
CA ASP A 65 0.99 -7.54 -20.70
C ASP A 65 -0.20 -8.48 -20.49
N HIS A 66 -1.17 -8.41 -21.39
CA HIS A 66 -2.37 -9.27 -21.41
C HIS A 66 -2.03 -10.77 -21.44
N ALA A 67 -0.94 -11.17 -22.10
CA ALA A 67 -0.50 -12.56 -22.13
C ALA A 67 0.03 -13.01 -20.76
N VAL A 68 0.80 -12.15 -20.08
CA VAL A 68 1.27 -12.41 -18.70
C VAL A 68 0.08 -12.49 -17.75
N LEU A 69 -0.87 -11.56 -17.85
CA LEU A 69 -2.09 -11.58 -17.03
C LEU A 69 -2.90 -12.86 -17.27
N ALA A 70 -3.16 -13.22 -18.53
CA ALA A 70 -3.89 -14.44 -18.86
C ALA A 70 -3.18 -15.70 -18.34
N HIS A 71 -1.85 -15.75 -18.44
CA HIS A 71 -1.05 -16.84 -17.88
C HIS A 71 -1.20 -16.94 -16.36
N ARG A 72 -1.12 -15.81 -15.64
CA ARG A 72 -1.28 -15.77 -14.18
C ARG A 72 -2.69 -16.13 -13.74
N VAL A 73 -3.72 -15.65 -14.43
CA VAL A 73 -5.12 -16.06 -14.19
C VAL A 73 -5.29 -17.56 -14.37
N LYS A 74 -4.71 -18.14 -15.43
CA LYS A 74 -4.73 -19.59 -15.66
C LYS A 74 -4.04 -20.36 -14.52
N GLN A 75 -2.90 -19.88 -14.03
CA GLN A 75 -2.24 -20.48 -12.86
C GLN A 75 -3.09 -20.35 -11.59
N ALA A 76 -3.66 -19.18 -11.33
CA ALA A 76 -4.51 -18.92 -10.17
C ALA A 76 -5.74 -19.85 -10.15
N ASN A 77 -6.36 -20.11 -11.30
CA ASN A 77 -7.50 -21.02 -11.44
C ASN A 77 -7.17 -22.48 -11.11
N GLN A 78 -5.89 -22.88 -11.14
CA GLN A 78 -5.47 -24.21 -10.71
C GLN A 78 -5.40 -24.32 -9.18
N LYS A 79 -5.29 -23.20 -8.47
CA LYS A 79 -5.12 -23.14 -7.02
C LYS A 79 -6.43 -22.83 -6.32
N GLN A 80 -6.64 -23.47 -5.18
CA GLN A 80 -7.79 -23.22 -4.30
C GLN A 80 -7.40 -22.26 -3.19
N CYS A 81 -8.29 -21.34 -2.87
CA CYS A 81 -8.14 -20.43 -1.76
C CYS A 81 -8.22 -21.20 -0.45
N CYS A 82 -7.17 -21.11 0.38
CA CYS A 82 -7.12 -21.80 1.66
C CYS A 82 -8.10 -21.24 2.71
N VAL A 83 -8.76 -20.11 2.41
CA VAL A 83 -9.75 -19.45 3.28
C VAL A 83 -11.18 -19.77 2.86
N CYS A 84 -11.53 -19.55 1.59
CA CYS A 84 -12.90 -19.71 1.09
C CYS A 84 -13.14 -21.00 0.27
N GLY A 85 -12.09 -21.78 -0.02
CA GLY A 85 -12.18 -23.02 -0.82
C GLY A 85 -12.27 -22.82 -2.34
N GLU A 86 -12.75 -21.67 -2.80
CA GLU A 86 -12.92 -21.38 -4.23
C GLU A 86 -11.59 -21.28 -5.00
N ARG A 87 -11.63 -21.60 -6.30
CA ARG A 87 -10.50 -21.48 -7.23
C ARG A 87 -10.25 -20.02 -7.63
N GLY A 88 -9.04 -19.73 -8.12
CA GLY A 88 -8.65 -18.38 -8.57
C GLY A 88 -7.71 -17.66 -7.60
N ALA A 89 -7.16 -18.39 -6.62
CA ALA A 89 -6.27 -17.81 -5.62
C ALA A 89 -4.90 -17.44 -6.21
N ALA A 90 -4.75 -16.16 -6.58
CA ALA A 90 -3.55 -15.63 -7.23
C ALA A 90 -2.38 -15.37 -6.26
N ILE A 91 -2.63 -15.17 -4.96
CA ILE A 91 -1.59 -14.89 -3.97
C ILE A 91 -1.12 -16.20 -3.35
N THR A 92 0.18 -16.45 -3.39
CA THR A 92 0.81 -17.63 -2.82
C THR A 92 1.57 -17.30 -1.53
N CYS A 93 1.58 -18.23 -0.58
CA CYS A 93 2.43 -18.11 0.60
C CYS A 93 3.92 -18.09 0.19
N ALA A 94 4.69 -17.16 0.74
CA ALA A 94 6.10 -16.94 0.46
C ALA A 94 7.03 -17.79 1.35
N GLU A 95 6.47 -18.75 2.09
CA GLU A 95 7.23 -19.68 2.91
C GLU A 95 7.66 -20.88 2.06
N SER A 96 8.89 -21.35 2.27
CA SER A 96 9.45 -22.40 1.43
C SER A 96 8.71 -23.72 1.63
N GLY A 97 8.22 -24.31 0.54
CA GLY A 97 7.44 -25.56 0.58
C GLY A 97 5.97 -25.40 0.96
N CYS A 98 5.48 -24.18 1.22
CA CYS A 98 4.05 -23.95 1.45
C CYS A 98 3.29 -23.77 0.13
N GLU A 99 2.33 -24.64 -0.14
CA GLU A 99 1.51 -24.57 -1.37
C GLU A 99 0.22 -23.75 -1.22
N ARG A 100 -0.04 -23.21 -0.01
CA ARG A 100 -1.27 -22.47 0.26
C ARG A 100 -1.33 -21.17 -0.55
N SER A 101 -2.51 -20.91 -1.09
CA SER A 101 -2.82 -19.70 -1.85
C SER A 101 -4.13 -19.10 -1.37
N PHE A 102 -4.30 -17.79 -1.49
CA PHE A 102 -5.52 -17.10 -1.09
C PHE A 102 -5.85 -15.93 -2.04
N HIS A 103 -7.10 -15.47 -2.00
CA HIS A 103 -7.48 -14.20 -2.65
C HIS A 103 -7.06 -13.03 -1.77
N LEU A 104 -6.68 -11.90 -2.35
CA LEU A 104 -6.44 -10.66 -1.60
C LEU A 104 -7.58 -10.31 -0.63
N PRO A 105 -8.87 -10.28 -1.06
CA PRO A 105 -9.97 -10.00 -0.13
C PRO A 105 -10.10 -11.02 1.01
N CYS A 106 -9.69 -12.27 0.79
CA CYS A 106 -9.76 -13.32 1.80
C CYS A 106 -8.62 -13.23 2.83
N ALA A 107 -7.61 -12.37 2.59
CA ALA A 107 -6.46 -12.29 3.48
C ALA A 107 -6.86 -11.83 4.90
N ALA A 108 -7.77 -10.86 5.00
CA ALA A 108 -8.28 -10.39 6.29
C ALA A 108 -9.08 -11.47 7.02
N ASP A 109 -10.03 -12.09 6.33
CA ASP A 109 -10.90 -13.14 6.90
C ASP A 109 -10.09 -14.39 7.33
N GLY A 110 -9.04 -14.71 6.58
CA GLY A 110 -8.18 -15.86 6.83
C GLY A 110 -6.96 -15.57 7.71
N GLU A 111 -6.87 -14.39 8.33
CA GLU A 111 -5.72 -13.94 9.13
C GLU A 111 -4.37 -14.13 8.40
N CYS A 112 -4.36 -13.96 7.09
CA CYS A 112 -3.16 -13.94 6.26
C CYS A 112 -2.52 -12.55 6.31
N ILE A 113 -1.21 -12.48 6.08
CA ILE A 113 -0.45 -11.22 6.05
C ILE A 113 0.11 -10.99 4.65
N THR A 114 -0.17 -9.83 4.07
CA THR A 114 0.43 -9.35 2.82
C THR A 114 1.31 -8.14 3.14
N GLN A 115 2.58 -8.15 2.70
CA GLN A 115 3.54 -7.08 2.97
C GLN A 115 3.57 -6.11 1.79
N TYR A 116 3.23 -4.84 2.01
CA TYR A 116 3.12 -3.82 0.96
C TYR A 116 4.47 -3.14 0.66
N PHE A 117 5.58 -3.85 0.83
CA PHE A 117 6.93 -3.34 0.66
C PHE A 117 7.85 -4.41 0.06
N GLY A 118 8.98 -3.96 -0.47
CA GLY A 118 10.02 -4.84 -1.03
C GLY A 118 9.47 -5.75 -2.13
N GLU A 119 9.62 -7.06 -1.95
CA GLU A 119 9.17 -8.09 -2.90
C GLU A 119 7.67 -8.42 -2.80
N HIS A 120 6.92 -7.71 -1.96
CA HIS A 120 5.48 -7.92 -1.77
C HIS A 120 5.10 -9.33 -1.31
N ARG A 121 5.87 -9.87 -0.35
CA ARG A 121 5.70 -11.22 0.19
C ARG A 121 4.37 -11.35 0.93
N SER A 122 3.75 -12.52 0.80
CA SER A 122 2.46 -12.84 1.39
C SER A 122 2.51 -14.16 2.15
N PHE A 123 1.83 -14.27 3.28
CA PHE A 123 1.93 -15.41 4.19
C PHE A 123 0.55 -15.89 4.62
N CYS A 124 0.33 -17.21 4.56
CA CYS A 124 -0.89 -17.83 5.09
C CYS A 124 -0.96 -17.75 6.62
N TRP A 125 -2.10 -18.08 7.23
CA TRP A 125 -2.31 -18.01 8.68
C TRP A 125 -1.25 -18.77 9.51
N GLU A 126 -0.66 -19.84 8.97
CA GLU A 126 0.35 -20.64 9.67
C GLU A 126 1.73 -19.99 9.64
N HIS A 127 2.13 -19.47 8.48
CA HIS A 127 3.48 -18.93 8.23
C HIS A 127 3.55 -17.40 8.33
N ARG A 128 2.47 -16.76 8.77
CA ARG A 128 2.45 -15.32 8.97
C ARG A 128 3.49 -14.90 10.02
N PRO A 129 4.14 -13.74 9.86
CA PRO A 129 4.98 -13.20 10.90
C PRO A 129 4.18 -12.96 12.18
N ARG A 130 4.85 -13.10 13.32
CA ARG A 130 4.31 -12.84 14.64
C ARG A 130 5.26 -11.92 15.37
N GLN A 131 4.70 -10.99 16.14
CA GLN A 131 5.52 -10.18 17.03
C GLN A 131 6.16 -11.07 18.08
N ALA A 132 7.38 -10.73 18.51
CA ALA A 132 8.02 -11.42 19.61
C ALA A 132 7.10 -11.42 20.84
N ALA A 133 7.14 -12.50 21.63
CA ALA A 133 6.34 -12.59 22.84
C ALA A 133 6.73 -11.44 23.78
N VAL A 134 5.78 -10.52 23.98
CA VAL A 134 5.87 -9.46 24.99
C VAL A 134 5.15 -9.98 26.24
N ALA A 135 5.56 -9.49 27.42
CA ALA A 135 4.82 -9.75 28.66
C ALA A 135 3.34 -9.41 28.46
N ALA A 136 2.46 -10.18 29.10
CA ALA A 136 1.04 -9.94 29.06
C ALA A 136 0.75 -8.47 29.45
N PRO A 137 -0.23 -7.83 28.78
CA PRO A 137 -0.65 -6.50 29.15
C PRO A 137 -1.06 -6.48 30.64
N ALA A 138 -0.89 -5.33 31.28
CA ALA A 138 -1.50 -5.12 32.59
C ALA A 138 -3.02 -5.28 32.49
N GLU A 139 -3.65 -5.68 33.60
CA GLU A 139 -5.12 -5.68 33.71
C GLU A 139 -5.66 -4.31 33.24
N ASP A 140 -6.72 -4.32 32.41
CA ASP A 140 -7.33 -3.15 31.78
C ASP A 140 -6.55 -2.43 30.66
N THR A 141 -5.60 -3.11 30.02
CA THR A 141 -4.93 -2.51 28.86
C THR A 141 -5.92 -2.30 27.70
N SER A 142 -6.08 -1.04 27.31
CA SER A 142 -6.94 -0.61 26.20
C SER A 142 -6.13 -0.20 24.97
N CYS A 143 -6.74 -0.29 23.79
CA CYS A 143 -6.17 0.28 22.57
C CYS A 143 -6.07 1.80 22.71
N VAL A 144 -4.88 2.37 22.47
CA VAL A 144 -4.67 3.83 22.59
C VAL A 144 -5.45 4.66 21.56
N ILE A 145 -5.99 4.03 20.51
CA ILE A 145 -6.71 4.71 19.44
C ILE A 145 -8.22 4.76 19.73
N CYS A 146 -8.87 3.62 20.03
CA CYS A 146 -10.31 3.54 20.27
C CYS A 146 -10.71 3.49 21.75
N GLN A 147 -9.76 3.28 22.66
CA GLN A 147 -9.97 3.12 24.11
C GLN A 147 -10.77 1.86 24.50
N GLU A 148 -10.95 0.91 23.59
CA GLU A 148 -11.56 -0.39 23.86
C GLU A 148 -10.51 -1.43 24.28
N THR A 149 -10.94 -2.48 24.97
CA THR A 149 -10.07 -3.58 25.43
C THR A 149 -9.39 -4.29 24.26
N VAL A 150 -8.09 -4.54 24.39
CA VAL A 150 -7.33 -5.37 23.44
C VAL A 150 -7.24 -6.81 23.94
N GLY A 151 -6.81 -7.74 23.08
CA GLY A 151 -6.52 -9.09 23.50
C GLY A 151 -5.31 -9.17 24.44
N ASP A 152 -5.26 -10.23 25.24
CA ASP A 152 -4.24 -10.43 26.28
C ASP A 152 -2.85 -10.81 25.73
N CYS A 153 -2.74 -11.03 24.42
CA CYS A 153 -1.48 -11.38 23.78
C CYS A 153 -1.38 -10.83 22.35
N PRO A 154 -0.15 -10.61 21.83
CA PRO A 154 0.04 -10.25 20.44
C PRO A 154 -0.52 -11.34 19.53
N SER A 155 -1.37 -10.95 18.59
CA SER A 155 -2.08 -11.83 17.67
C SER A 155 -2.25 -11.16 16.30
N TYR A 156 -3.01 -11.78 15.39
CA TYR A 156 -3.35 -11.10 14.13
C TYR A 156 -4.14 -9.81 14.39
N HIS A 157 -5.08 -9.85 15.33
CA HIS A 157 -5.98 -8.74 15.66
C HIS A 157 -5.41 -7.74 16.66
N THR A 158 -4.38 -8.13 17.42
CA THR A 158 -3.81 -7.32 18.50
C THR A 158 -2.32 -7.13 18.30
N LEU A 159 -1.90 -5.87 18.15
CA LEU A 159 -0.52 -5.49 17.88
C LEU A 159 0.02 -4.61 19.01
N VAL A 160 1.32 -4.69 19.26
CA VAL A 160 2.05 -3.92 20.27
C VAL A 160 3.14 -3.09 19.61
N CYS A 161 3.38 -1.89 20.14
CA CYS A 161 4.51 -1.07 19.71
C CYS A 161 5.83 -1.75 20.10
N PRO A 162 6.73 -2.05 19.14
CA PRO A 162 8.01 -2.70 19.43
C PRO A 162 8.98 -1.79 20.21
N ALA A 163 8.83 -0.46 20.07
CA ALA A 163 9.75 0.50 20.67
C ALA A 163 9.48 0.72 22.16
N CYS A 164 8.21 0.84 22.55
CA CYS A 164 7.85 1.12 23.94
C CYS A 164 7.24 -0.07 24.69
N THR A 165 6.85 -1.14 23.98
CA THR A 165 6.36 -2.43 24.49
C THR A 165 5.13 -2.41 25.41
N HIS A 166 4.59 -1.24 25.75
CA HIS A 166 3.41 -1.09 26.62
C HIS A 166 2.19 -0.50 25.89
N THR A 167 2.33 -0.13 24.62
CA THR A 167 1.22 0.46 23.84
C THR A 167 0.65 -0.57 22.88
N TRP A 168 -0.67 -0.79 22.98
CA TRP A 168 -1.38 -1.83 22.25
C TRP A 168 -2.43 -1.26 21.31
N PHE A 169 -2.72 -1.99 20.24
CA PHE A 169 -3.61 -1.57 19.16
C PHE A 169 -4.44 -2.74 18.64
N HIS A 170 -5.70 -2.50 18.30
CA HIS A 170 -6.39 -3.37 17.35
C HIS A 170 -5.80 -3.17 15.95
N ARG A 171 -5.64 -4.26 15.21
CA ARG A 171 -5.16 -4.25 13.82
C ARG A 171 -5.94 -3.26 12.96
N ALA A 172 -7.27 -3.27 13.07
CA ALA A 172 -8.14 -2.36 12.33
C ALA A 172 -7.86 -0.88 12.68
N CYS A 173 -7.71 -0.55 13.96
CA CYS A 173 -7.42 0.81 14.41
C CYS A 173 -6.08 1.31 13.89
N ILE A 174 -5.03 0.48 13.97
CA ILE A 174 -3.72 0.89 13.49
C ILE A 174 -3.65 0.95 11.96
N GLN A 175 -4.39 0.09 11.25
CA GLN A 175 -4.55 0.16 9.81
C GLN A 175 -5.16 1.49 9.39
N GLN A 176 -6.24 1.93 10.04
CA GLN A 176 -6.84 3.22 9.73
C GLN A 176 -5.91 4.40 10.07
N HIS A 177 -5.19 4.33 11.18
CA HIS A 177 -4.18 5.33 11.54
C HIS A 177 -3.08 5.43 10.47
N ALA A 178 -2.61 4.29 9.95
CA ALA A 178 -1.62 4.23 8.88
C ALA A 178 -2.13 4.84 7.56
N LEU A 179 -3.36 4.51 7.15
CA LEU A 179 -4.00 5.06 5.95
C LEU A 179 -4.16 6.59 6.04
N ASN A 180 -4.51 7.09 7.22
CA ASN A 180 -4.69 8.53 7.45
C ASN A 180 -3.36 9.29 7.55
N ALA A 181 -2.35 8.71 8.21
CA ALA A 181 -1.07 9.37 8.43
C ALA A 181 -0.13 9.31 7.21
N GLY A 182 -0.17 8.21 6.45
CA GLY A 182 0.79 7.92 5.39
C GLY A 182 2.23 7.77 5.91
N THR A 183 3.17 7.43 5.02
CA THR A 183 4.56 7.11 5.39
C THR A 183 5.28 8.23 6.15
N VAL A 184 4.95 9.49 5.87
CA VAL A 184 5.66 10.66 6.45
C VAL A 184 5.29 10.89 7.92
N CYS A 185 4.04 10.63 8.30
CA CYS A 185 3.53 10.97 9.63
C CYS A 185 3.21 9.76 10.49
N PHE A 186 3.35 8.53 9.95
CA PHE A 186 3.08 7.32 10.69
C PHE A 186 4.13 7.10 11.78
N ARG A 187 3.68 7.10 13.03
CA ARG A 187 4.48 6.94 14.25
C ARG A 187 3.61 6.44 15.38
N CYS A 188 4.23 5.85 16.39
CA CYS A 188 3.54 5.41 17.58
C CYS A 188 2.82 6.60 18.26
N PRO A 189 1.51 6.53 18.54
CA PRO A 189 0.79 7.60 19.23
C PRO A 189 1.33 7.91 20.64
N ALA A 190 1.94 6.93 21.31
CA ALA A 190 2.46 7.09 22.67
C ALA A 190 3.91 7.58 22.70
N CYS A 191 4.86 6.78 22.18
CA CYS A 191 6.30 7.09 22.28
C CYS A 191 6.85 7.90 21.11
N ARG A 192 6.05 8.14 20.06
CA ARG A 192 6.42 8.87 18.83
C ARG A 192 7.56 8.27 18.01
N ASP A 193 8.00 7.05 18.33
CA ASP A 193 8.92 6.29 17.47
C ASP A 193 8.27 6.05 16.10
N SER A 194 9.05 6.28 15.04
CA SER A 194 8.64 6.03 13.65
C SER A 194 9.45 4.93 12.99
N THR A 195 10.72 4.74 13.33
CA THR A 195 11.59 3.83 12.57
C THR A 195 11.28 2.37 12.85
N VAL A 196 11.38 1.96 14.12
CA VAL A 196 11.10 0.59 14.56
C VAL A 196 9.60 0.32 14.44
N PHE A 197 8.78 1.30 14.82
CA PHE A 197 7.33 1.21 14.73
C PHE A 197 6.84 0.97 13.29
N CYS A 198 7.23 1.80 12.32
CA CYS A 198 6.78 1.63 10.93
C CYS A 198 7.24 0.29 10.35
N THR A 199 8.48 -0.12 10.65
CA THR A 199 9.06 -1.37 10.14
C THR A 199 8.29 -2.59 10.65
N GLU A 200 8.00 -2.64 11.95
CA GLU A 200 7.24 -3.71 12.57
C GLU A 200 5.80 -3.75 12.06
N MET A 201 5.10 -2.61 12.03
CA MET A 201 3.72 -2.55 11.55
C MET A 201 3.64 -2.98 10.08
N SER A 202 4.58 -2.55 9.24
CA SER A 202 4.68 -3.00 7.83
C SER A 202 4.89 -4.51 7.75
N THR A 203 5.81 -5.05 8.56
CA THR A 203 6.11 -6.49 8.62
C THR A 203 4.87 -7.30 9.00
N MET A 204 4.07 -6.77 9.93
CA MET A 204 2.79 -7.33 10.35
C MET A 204 1.65 -7.11 9.33
N GLY A 205 1.93 -6.54 8.16
CA GLY A 205 0.99 -6.36 7.06
C GLY A 205 0.06 -5.15 7.22
N ILE A 206 0.45 -4.15 8.01
CA ILE A 206 -0.23 -2.85 8.01
C ILE A 206 0.18 -2.08 6.76
N GLN A 207 -0.78 -1.76 5.92
CA GLN A 207 -0.53 -0.96 4.72
C GLN A 207 -0.32 0.51 5.10
N ILE A 208 0.84 1.05 4.71
CA ILE A 208 1.22 2.45 4.94
C ILE A 208 1.42 3.12 3.57
N PRO A 209 0.41 3.85 3.05
CA PRO A 209 0.52 4.47 1.74
C PRO A 209 1.64 5.51 1.67
N ALA A 210 2.43 5.47 0.60
CA ALA A 210 3.37 6.52 0.23
C ALA A 210 2.64 7.75 -0.38
N ARG A 211 1.57 8.21 0.28
CA ARG A 211 0.89 9.45 -0.10
C ARG A 211 1.69 10.59 0.52
N LEU A 212 2.22 11.50 -0.31
CA LEU A 212 2.48 12.86 0.13
C LEU A 212 1.13 13.39 0.59
N VAL A 213 0.98 13.68 1.87
CA VAL A 213 -0.27 14.19 2.44
C VAL A 213 -0.72 15.34 1.55
N SER A 214 -1.81 15.14 0.79
CA SER A 214 -2.37 16.21 -0.02
C SER A 214 -2.61 17.38 0.91
N PHE A 215 -2.09 18.54 0.52
CA PHE A 215 -2.08 19.81 1.24
C PHE A 215 -3.43 20.18 1.90
N CYS A 216 -4.55 19.56 1.49
CA CYS A 216 -5.91 19.85 1.93
C CYS A 216 -6.40 19.23 3.26
N GLN A 217 -5.68 18.36 3.97
CA GLN A 217 -6.12 17.92 5.32
C GLN A 217 -5.54 18.74 6.49
N THR A 218 -4.58 19.63 6.23
CA THR A 218 -3.98 20.49 7.27
C THR A 218 -4.88 21.63 7.74
N VAL A 219 -6.03 21.87 7.08
CA VAL A 219 -6.96 22.95 7.46
C VAL A 219 -7.99 22.50 8.50
N GLN A 220 -8.38 21.22 8.53
CA GLN A 220 -9.39 20.73 9.50
C GLN A 220 -8.82 20.38 10.88
N MET A 221 -7.52 20.08 10.98
CA MET A 221 -6.85 19.83 12.27
C MET A 221 -6.51 21.13 13.04
N ARG A 222 -6.71 22.33 12.45
CA ARG A 222 -6.40 23.62 13.09
C ARG A 222 -7.44 24.14 14.10
N ARG A 223 -8.50 23.39 14.41
CA ARG A 223 -9.57 23.87 15.31
C ARG A 223 -9.73 23.15 16.64
N ARG A 224 -8.94 22.11 16.93
CA ARG A 224 -8.89 21.52 18.27
C ARG A 224 -7.45 21.17 18.63
N GLU A 225 -6.93 22.03 19.50
CA GLU A 225 -5.85 21.76 20.44
C GLU A 225 -4.41 22.14 20.05
N ARG A 226 -3.81 22.81 21.03
CA ARG A 226 -2.65 23.67 21.00
C ARG A 226 -1.39 22.84 21.19
N TRP A 227 -0.94 22.14 20.15
CA TRP A 227 0.32 21.40 20.17
C TRP A 227 1.27 22.07 19.18
N ALA A 228 2.16 22.90 19.72
CA ALA A 228 3.14 23.64 18.94
C ALA A 228 4.20 22.68 18.38
N CYS A 229 4.03 22.24 17.13
CA CYS A 229 5.17 21.87 16.30
C CYS A 229 5.60 23.14 15.56
N LEU A 230 6.72 23.74 16.00
CA LEU A 230 7.36 24.81 15.25
C LEU A 230 7.89 24.25 13.91
N PRO A 231 7.57 24.89 12.78
CA PRO A 231 7.96 24.45 11.45
C PRO A 231 9.26 25.15 11.03
N THR A 232 10.41 24.49 11.13
CA THR A 232 11.65 25.08 10.59
C THR A 232 12.42 24.27 9.57
N ASP A 233 12.21 22.96 9.39
CA ASP A 233 13.09 22.20 8.47
C ASP A 233 12.41 21.41 7.34
N CYS A 234 11.14 21.67 7.00
CA CYS A 234 10.47 20.90 5.94
C CYS A 234 10.00 21.69 4.69
N CYS A 235 10.33 22.98 4.53
CA CYS A 235 9.92 23.72 3.32
C CYS A 235 10.96 24.75 2.84
N SER A 236 12.01 24.31 2.16
CA SER A 236 12.69 25.18 1.19
C SER A 236 11.77 25.33 -0.04
N ARG A 237 11.20 26.53 -0.23
CA ARG A 237 10.23 26.85 -1.31
C ARG A 237 10.88 26.93 -2.70
N PRO A 238 10.09 26.72 -3.77
CA PRO A 238 10.52 26.81 -5.17
C PRO A 238 10.56 28.27 -5.67
N GLY A 239 11.63 28.63 -6.39
CA GLY A 239 11.78 29.91 -7.10
C GLY A 239 11.40 29.80 -8.57
N THR A 240 10.57 30.73 -9.02
CA THR A 240 9.91 30.89 -10.33
C THR A 240 10.84 31.14 -11.52
N ARG A 241 10.39 30.73 -12.73
CA ARG A 241 10.95 31.07 -14.05
C ARG A 241 10.96 32.58 -14.32
N LEU A 242 12.03 33.08 -14.94
CA LEU A 242 12.00 34.21 -15.87
C LEU A 242 12.81 33.88 -17.13
N SER A 243 12.34 34.44 -18.22
CA SER A 243 12.54 34.15 -19.64
C SER A 243 13.90 34.54 -20.25
N HIS A 244 14.20 33.87 -21.36
CA HIS A 244 15.19 34.19 -22.41
C HIS A 244 15.61 35.66 -22.52
N GLN A 245 16.92 35.92 -22.63
CA GLN A 245 17.51 36.71 -23.72
C GLN A 245 19.05 36.60 -23.75
N HIS A 246 19.54 36.34 -24.97
CA HIS A 246 20.82 36.73 -25.57
C HIS A 246 22.17 36.18 -25.08
N VAL A 247 22.77 35.46 -26.02
CA VAL A 247 24.16 35.00 -26.17
C VAL A 247 25.13 36.19 -26.29
N PRO A 248 26.38 36.05 -25.80
CA PRO A 248 27.52 36.31 -26.69
C PRO A 248 28.48 35.13 -26.75
N GLN A 249 28.75 34.70 -27.98
CA GLN A 249 29.91 33.88 -28.35
C GLN A 249 31.17 34.73 -28.20
N LEU A 250 32.20 34.21 -27.53
CA LEU A 250 33.57 34.72 -27.67
C LEU A 250 34.39 33.70 -28.46
N HIS A 251 34.89 34.21 -29.58
CA HIS A 251 35.73 33.54 -30.56
C HIS A 251 37.15 33.26 -30.05
N ARG A 252 37.72 32.20 -30.61
CA ARG A 252 39.14 31.82 -30.73
C ARG A 252 40.10 32.99 -31.00
N GLU A 253 41.30 32.92 -30.39
CA GLU A 253 42.64 33.02 -31.01
C GLU A 253 43.61 32.22 -30.10
N ALA A 254 44.25 31.10 -30.48
CA ALA A 254 45.35 30.83 -31.41
C ALA A 254 46.77 31.15 -30.89
N LYS A 255 47.69 30.17 -31.09
CA LYS A 255 49.17 30.18 -31.06
C LYS A 255 49.86 29.88 -29.70
N ASN A 256 50.97 29.13 -29.58
CA ASN A 256 51.77 28.26 -30.46
C ASN A 256 52.96 27.70 -29.61
N GLY A 257 53.51 26.53 -29.98
CA GLY A 257 54.87 26.06 -29.61
C GLY A 257 55.00 25.34 -28.25
N GLY A 258 55.73 24.23 -28.08
CA GLY A 258 56.68 23.49 -28.91
C GLY A 258 57.77 22.86 -28.01
N GLY A 259 58.30 21.67 -28.37
CA GLY A 259 59.48 21.00 -27.75
C GLY A 259 59.15 20.13 -26.53
N VAL A 260 59.25 18.78 -26.52
CA VAL A 260 60.35 17.83 -26.83
C VAL A 260 61.54 17.97 -25.88
N ASP A 261 61.78 16.92 -25.09
CA ASP A 261 63.05 16.21 -24.84
C ASP A 261 62.71 15.09 -23.81
N GLU A 262 62.68 13.82 -24.23
CA GLU A 262 63.78 12.82 -24.17
C GLU A 262 64.07 12.30 -22.75
#